data_AF-D3S619-F1
#
_entry.id   AF-D3S619-F1
#
_cell.length_a   1.000
_cell.length_b   1.000
_cell.length_c   1.000
_cell.angle_alpha   90.00
_cell.angle_beta   90.00
_cell.angle_gamma   90.00
#
_symmetry.space_group_name_H-M   'P 1'
#
loop_
_entity.id
_entity.type
_entity.pdbx_description
1 polymer ?
#
loop_
_entity_poly.entity_id
_entity_poly.type
_entity_poly.pdbx_seq_one_letter_code
_entity_poly.pdbx_strand_id
1 'polypeptide(L)'
;MKKVAIFLLIINILPIVILGLYLYTNMGGAEDVKEVIENSPFKEFTYIDHKTLMMLKDNVNLQNLPAIYKETLIFINGIYIGNHGSIGIKVPLGFLIKYIPIDDFKYYNGVLIKNLNEDDLGKAEMNDLINTIPPDYKDVFIYRENYIIGIYYDLNSNKTYLVYVFRKPDNQKIDTEKLKNELLQKTNAVDCNVIDMGNKVYVYLEFNRINLNLINNGIT
;
A
#
# COMPACT_ATOMS: atom_id res chain seq x y z
N MET A 1 25.33 -46.89 0.76
CA MET A 1 24.03 -46.69 0.07
C MET A 1 23.02 -45.89 0.90
N LYS A 2 22.60 -46.32 2.12
CA LYS A 2 21.62 -45.57 2.94
C LYS A 2 22.00 -44.09 3.20
N LYS A 3 23.27 -43.79 3.54
CA LYS A 3 23.73 -42.40 3.75
C LYS A 3 23.68 -41.53 2.48
N VAL A 4 23.95 -42.11 1.31
CA VAL A 4 23.89 -41.42 0.01
C VAL A 4 22.44 -41.18 -0.42
N ALA A 5 21.55 -42.16 -0.19
CA ALA A 5 20.12 -42.01 -0.44
C ALA A 5 19.48 -40.95 0.47
N ILE A 6 19.86 -40.92 1.76
CA ILE A 6 19.44 -39.87 2.70
C ILE A 6 19.98 -38.51 2.29
N PHE A 7 21.25 -38.43 1.88
CA PHE A 7 21.86 -37.18 1.41
C PHE A 7 21.16 -36.64 0.15
N LEU A 8 20.82 -37.51 -0.80
CA LEU A 8 20.03 -37.14 -1.99
C LEU A 8 18.60 -36.73 -1.62
N LEU A 9 17.95 -37.40 -0.67
CA LEU A 9 16.63 -37.00 -0.16
C LEU A 9 16.67 -35.61 0.48
N ILE A 10 17.67 -35.35 1.33
CA ILE A 10 17.86 -34.05 1.98
C ILE A 10 18.13 -32.97 0.93
N ILE A 11 19.00 -33.21 -0.05
CA ILE A 11 19.29 -32.23 -1.12
C ILE A 11 18.04 -31.88 -1.94
N ASN A 12 17.10 -32.81 -2.11
CA ASN A 12 15.88 -32.56 -2.87
C ASN A 12 14.77 -31.91 -2.02
N ILE A 13 14.67 -32.24 -0.72
CA ILE A 13 13.63 -31.71 0.17
C ILE A 13 14.02 -30.37 0.79
N LEU A 14 15.29 -30.19 1.16
CA LEU A 14 15.75 -28.99 1.86
C LEU A 14 15.48 -27.69 1.07
N PRO A 15 15.71 -27.60 -0.25
CA PRO A 15 15.36 -26.42 -1.03
C PRO A 15 13.86 -26.11 -1.02
N ILE A 16 13.00 -27.14 -1.03
CA ILE A 16 11.54 -26.98 -0.99
C ILE A 16 11.12 -26.43 0.38
N VAL A 17 11.70 -26.94 1.47
CA VAL A 17 11.43 -26.46 2.84
C VAL A 17 11.93 -25.02 2.99
N ILE A 18 13.13 -24.70 2.51
CA ILE A 18 13.67 -23.33 2.53
C ILE A 18 12.76 -22.38 1.74
N LEU A 19 12.31 -22.79 0.55
CA LEU A 19 11.40 -21.99 -0.27
C LEU A 19 10.05 -21.78 0.43
N GLY A 20 9.51 -22.84 1.04
CA GLY A 20 8.26 -22.77 1.81
C GLY A 20 8.36 -21.81 2.99
N LEU A 21 9.46 -21.89 3.77
CA LEU A 21 9.73 -20.97 4.88
C LEU A 21 9.94 -19.52 4.40
N TYR A 22 10.65 -19.34 3.29
CA TYR A 22 10.84 -18.03 2.68
C TYR A 22 9.51 -17.42 2.24
N LEU A 23 8.66 -18.18 1.55
CA LEU A 23 7.33 -17.72 1.17
C LEU A 23 6.49 -17.40 2.40
N TYR A 24 6.44 -18.27 3.40
CA TYR A 24 5.69 -18.05 4.63
C TYR A 24 6.10 -16.76 5.37
N THR A 25 7.40 -16.46 5.40
CA THR A 25 7.94 -15.27 6.09
C THR A 25 7.82 -13.98 5.29
N ASN A 26 7.73 -14.08 3.96
CA ASN A 26 7.72 -12.91 3.07
C ASN A 26 6.35 -12.66 2.44
N MET A 27 5.36 -13.53 2.65
CA MET A 27 3.98 -13.28 2.25
C MET A 27 3.30 -12.37 3.27
N GLY A 28 2.66 -11.31 2.77
CA GLY A 28 1.97 -10.34 3.60
C GLY A 28 2.24 -8.91 3.14
N GLY A 29 1.53 -7.98 3.77
CA GLY A 29 1.67 -6.55 3.51
C GLY A 29 3.00 -5.99 4.00
N ALA A 30 3.19 -4.69 3.80
CA ALA A 30 4.25 -3.97 4.51
C ALA A 30 3.99 -4.01 6.03
N GLU A 31 5.03 -3.90 6.86
CA GLU A 31 4.93 -3.85 8.32
C GLU A 31 4.31 -2.52 8.77
N ASP A 32 4.80 -1.40 8.22
CA ASP A 32 4.33 -0.06 8.52
C ASP A 32 4.42 0.89 7.31
N VAL A 33 3.95 2.13 7.49
CA VAL A 33 4.08 3.21 6.49
C VAL A 33 5.53 3.47 6.06
N LYS A 34 6.52 3.30 6.95
CA LYS A 34 7.93 3.56 6.60
C LYS A 34 8.43 2.51 5.61
N GLU A 35 8.11 1.24 5.83
CA GLU A 35 8.43 0.17 4.89
C GLU A 35 7.82 0.45 3.50
N VAL A 36 6.60 1.00 3.44
CA VAL A 36 5.94 1.39 2.17
C VAL A 36 6.77 2.44 1.43
N ILE A 37 7.26 3.47 2.13
CA ILE A 37 8.09 4.52 1.53
C ILE A 37 9.43 3.96 1.04
N GLU A 38 10.13 3.20 1.90
CA GLU A 38 11.48 2.68 1.63
C GLU A 38 11.51 1.73 0.42
N ASN A 39 10.44 0.97 0.23
CA ASN A 39 10.31 0.01 -0.87
C ASN A 39 9.69 0.59 -2.14
N SER A 40 9.27 1.86 -2.13
CA SER A 40 8.62 2.43 -3.31
C SER A 40 9.59 2.52 -4.50
N PRO A 41 9.18 2.04 -5.70
CA PRO A 41 9.90 2.28 -6.94
C PRO A 41 9.67 3.70 -7.50
N PHE A 42 8.71 4.44 -6.96
CA PHE A 42 8.22 5.70 -7.48
C PHE A 42 8.40 6.86 -6.49
N LYS A 43 8.65 8.06 -7.03
CA LYS A 43 8.79 9.29 -6.22
C LYS A 43 7.49 9.69 -5.56
N GLU A 44 6.38 9.53 -6.29
CA GLU A 44 5.01 9.81 -5.85
C GLU A 44 4.13 8.64 -6.27
N PHE A 45 3.26 8.18 -5.37
CA PHE A 45 2.53 6.95 -5.61
C PHE A 45 1.29 6.79 -4.75
N THR A 46 0.39 5.92 -5.20
CA THR A 46 -0.63 5.30 -4.36
C THR A 46 -0.23 3.85 -4.10
N TYR A 47 -0.25 3.43 -2.85
CA TYR A 47 0.02 2.08 -2.40
C TYR A 47 -1.25 1.42 -1.89
N ILE A 48 -1.41 0.13 -2.22
CA ILE A 48 -2.50 -0.73 -1.75
C ILE A 48 -1.86 -1.94 -1.09
N ASP A 49 -2.11 -2.11 0.21
CA ASP A 49 -1.54 -3.19 1.00
C ASP A 49 -2.19 -4.54 0.70
N HIS A 50 -1.43 -5.62 0.91
CA HIS A 50 -1.94 -7.00 0.86
C HIS A 50 -3.28 -7.18 1.58
N LYS A 51 -3.43 -6.62 2.79
CA LYS A 51 -4.67 -6.74 3.55
C LYS A 51 -5.87 -6.19 2.78
N THR A 52 -5.72 -5.02 2.16
CA THR A 52 -6.76 -4.40 1.33
C THR A 52 -7.05 -5.22 0.08
N LEU A 53 -6.01 -5.79 -0.56
CA LEU A 53 -6.20 -6.70 -1.71
C LEU A 53 -7.02 -7.93 -1.33
N MET A 54 -6.75 -8.52 -0.16
CA MET A 54 -7.51 -9.66 0.36
C MET A 54 -8.95 -9.29 0.68
N MET A 55 -9.22 -8.07 1.17
CA MET A 55 -10.59 -7.59 1.37
C MET A 55 -11.33 -7.37 0.04
N LEU A 56 -10.63 -6.87 -0.99
CA LEU A 56 -11.19 -6.68 -2.33
C LEU A 56 -11.51 -8.01 -3.02
N LYS A 57 -10.73 -9.07 -2.77
CA LYS A 57 -10.95 -10.43 -3.30
C LYS A 57 -12.40 -10.89 -3.12
N ASP A 58 -12.99 -10.56 -1.97
CA ASP A 58 -14.32 -11.01 -1.56
C ASP A 58 -15.44 -9.99 -1.87
N ASN A 59 -15.08 -8.75 -2.22
CA ASN A 59 -16.03 -7.66 -2.42
C ASN A 59 -16.49 -7.54 -3.89
N VAL A 60 -17.56 -8.29 -4.22
CA VAL A 60 -18.59 -8.19 -5.28
C VAL A 60 -18.21 -7.80 -6.73
N ASN A 61 -17.25 -6.90 -7.01
CA ASN A 61 -16.90 -6.50 -8.38
C ASN A 61 -15.79 -7.33 -9.05
N LEU A 62 -15.13 -8.23 -8.31
CA LEU A 62 -14.20 -9.22 -8.87
C LEU A 62 -14.88 -10.56 -9.19
N GLN A 63 -16.22 -10.64 -9.16
CA GLN A 63 -16.96 -11.89 -9.43
C GLN A 63 -16.64 -12.49 -10.81
N ASN A 64 -16.22 -11.67 -11.77
CA ASN A 64 -15.85 -12.11 -13.12
C ASN A 64 -14.37 -12.55 -13.25
N LEU A 65 -13.56 -12.41 -12.20
CA LEU A 65 -12.19 -12.90 -12.21
C LEU A 65 -12.20 -14.42 -11.97
N PRO A 66 -11.60 -15.24 -12.85
CA PRO A 66 -11.52 -16.68 -12.62
C PRO A 66 -10.93 -16.99 -11.24
N ALA A 67 -11.50 -17.98 -10.54
CA ALA A 67 -11.15 -18.30 -9.15
C ALA A 67 -9.63 -18.46 -8.93
N ILE A 68 -8.93 -19.02 -9.91
CA ILE A 68 -7.47 -19.19 -9.85
C ILE A 68 -6.73 -17.86 -9.69
N TYR A 69 -7.16 -16.79 -10.35
CA TYR A 69 -6.53 -15.47 -10.22
C TYR A 69 -6.83 -14.83 -8.86
N LYS A 70 -8.00 -15.10 -8.28
CA LYS A 70 -8.32 -14.66 -6.92
C LYS A 70 -7.42 -15.32 -5.89
N GLU A 71 -7.10 -16.60 -6.07
CA GLU A 71 -6.15 -17.30 -5.19
C GLU A 71 -4.72 -16.78 -5.36
N THR A 72 -4.32 -16.32 -6.55
CA THR A 72 -2.97 -15.75 -6.75
C THR A 72 -2.74 -14.41 -6.06
N LEU A 73 -3.79 -13.69 -5.63
CA LEU A 73 -3.65 -12.43 -4.88
C LEU A 73 -2.88 -12.63 -3.58
N ILE A 74 -2.88 -13.84 -3.01
CA ILE A 74 -2.13 -14.17 -1.79
C ILE A 74 -0.62 -13.93 -1.94
N PHE A 75 -0.10 -13.99 -3.18
CA PHE A 75 1.32 -13.79 -3.47
C PHE A 75 1.69 -12.33 -3.74
N ILE A 76 0.72 -11.41 -3.70
CA ILE A 76 0.96 -9.98 -3.87
C ILE A 76 1.07 -9.34 -2.49
N ASN A 77 2.26 -8.85 -2.16
CA ASN A 77 2.52 -8.17 -0.90
C ASN A 77 1.98 -6.73 -0.91
N GLY A 78 1.93 -6.12 -2.10
CA GLY A 78 1.36 -4.78 -2.26
C GLY A 78 1.50 -4.28 -3.69
N ILE A 79 0.72 -3.25 -4.01
CA ILE A 79 0.70 -2.63 -5.33
C ILE A 79 0.99 -1.14 -5.18
N TYR A 80 1.94 -0.64 -5.96
CA TYR A 80 2.25 0.77 -6.14
C TYR A 80 1.69 1.24 -7.48
N ILE A 81 1.09 2.42 -7.50
CA ILE A 81 0.57 3.08 -8.71
C ILE A 81 1.22 4.46 -8.77
N GLY A 82 2.04 4.69 -9.79
CA GLY A 82 2.69 5.97 -10.07
C GLY A 82 1.69 7.01 -10.57
N ASN A 83 2.08 8.28 -10.52
CA ASN A 83 1.23 9.41 -10.92
C ASN A 83 0.88 9.39 -12.42
N HIS A 84 1.76 8.83 -13.25
CA HIS A 84 1.60 8.79 -14.70
C HIS A 84 1.15 7.42 -15.22
N GLY A 85 0.67 6.54 -14.31
CA GLY A 85 0.04 5.27 -14.67
C GLY A 85 0.96 4.04 -14.60
N SER A 86 2.21 4.18 -14.17
CA SER A 86 3.09 3.02 -13.89
C SER A 86 2.49 2.17 -12.77
N ILE A 87 2.52 0.84 -12.91
CA ILE A 87 2.04 -0.09 -11.88
C ILE A 87 3.20 -0.96 -11.42
N GLY A 88 3.56 -0.89 -10.14
CA GLY A 88 4.58 -1.72 -9.50
C GLY A 88 3.95 -2.75 -8.57
N ILE A 89 4.25 -4.04 -8.77
CA ILE A 89 3.68 -5.14 -7.97
C ILE A 89 4.81 -5.77 -7.14
N LYS A 90 4.69 -5.74 -5.81
CA LYS A 90 5.62 -6.39 -4.88
C LYS A 90 5.16 -7.82 -4.64
N VAL A 91 6.02 -8.79 -4.95
CA VAL A 91 5.78 -10.22 -4.70
C VAL A 91 7.03 -10.86 -4.07
N PRO A 92 6.91 -11.87 -3.19
CA PRO A 92 8.04 -12.45 -2.44
C PRO A 92 9.19 -12.94 -3.32
N LEU A 93 8.89 -13.46 -4.51
CA LEU A 93 9.84 -14.03 -5.46
C LEU A 93 10.00 -13.19 -6.74
N GLY A 94 9.66 -11.90 -6.70
CA GLY A 94 9.64 -11.05 -7.89
C GLY A 94 11.01 -10.94 -8.57
N PHE A 95 12.10 -11.08 -7.80
CA PHE A 95 13.47 -11.05 -8.32
C PHE A 95 13.76 -12.17 -9.34
N LEU A 96 12.99 -13.27 -9.32
CA LEU A 96 13.16 -14.36 -10.28
C LEU A 96 12.85 -13.93 -11.72
N ILE A 97 12.08 -12.85 -11.91
CA ILE A 97 11.78 -12.31 -13.25
C ILE A 97 13.04 -11.85 -13.98
N LYS A 98 14.12 -11.50 -13.26
CA LYS A 98 15.44 -11.23 -13.89
C LYS A 98 15.99 -12.44 -14.66
N TYR A 99 15.61 -13.65 -14.27
CA TYR A 99 16.10 -14.91 -14.85
C TYR A 99 15.04 -15.57 -15.73
N ILE A 100 13.75 -15.35 -15.43
CA ILE A 100 12.60 -15.87 -16.17
C ILE A 100 11.71 -14.68 -16.53
N PRO A 101 12.03 -13.96 -17.62
CA PRO A 101 11.26 -12.78 -18.01
C PRO A 101 9.81 -13.18 -18.28
N ILE A 102 8.89 -12.34 -17.81
CA ILE A 102 7.47 -12.40 -18.13
C ILE A 102 7.18 -11.24 -19.08
N ASP A 103 6.59 -11.53 -20.23
CA ASP A 103 6.21 -10.50 -21.20
C ASP A 103 5.34 -9.42 -20.51
N ASP A 104 5.54 -8.17 -20.93
CA ASP A 104 4.89 -6.96 -20.37
C ASP A 104 5.30 -6.52 -18.96
N PHE A 105 6.27 -7.18 -18.31
CA PHE A 105 6.78 -6.78 -16.99
C PHE A 105 8.29 -6.51 -16.98
N LYS A 106 8.69 -5.41 -16.34
CA LYS A 106 10.10 -5.05 -16.07
C LYS A 106 10.37 -5.14 -14.58
N TYR A 107 11.42 -5.85 -14.19
CA TYR A 107 11.85 -5.86 -12.78
C TYR A 107 12.67 -4.59 -12.46
N TYR A 108 12.27 -3.83 -11.45
CA TYR A 108 12.99 -2.64 -11.00
C TYR A 108 12.78 -2.44 -9.50
N ASN A 109 13.86 -2.15 -8.75
CA ASN A 109 13.85 -1.87 -7.30
C ASN A 109 12.92 -2.77 -6.46
N GLY A 110 12.99 -4.09 -6.66
CA GLY A 110 12.22 -5.03 -5.82
C GLY A 110 10.81 -5.35 -6.33
N VAL A 111 10.32 -4.65 -7.35
CA VAL A 111 8.95 -4.80 -7.85
C VAL A 111 8.88 -5.16 -9.34
N LEU A 112 7.74 -5.72 -9.74
CA LEU A 112 7.39 -5.99 -11.13
C LEU A 112 6.62 -4.79 -11.68
N ILE A 113 7.18 -4.08 -12.66
CA ILE A 113 6.57 -2.88 -13.24
C ILE A 113 5.90 -3.19 -14.56
N LYS A 114 4.66 -2.74 -14.71
CA LYS A 114 3.89 -2.68 -15.97
C LYS A 114 3.60 -1.23 -16.34
N ASN A 115 3.48 -0.94 -17.64
CA ASN A 115 3.20 0.40 -18.19
C ASN A 115 4.17 1.47 -17.69
N LEU A 116 5.46 1.16 -17.66
CA LEU A 116 6.46 2.04 -17.09
C LEU A 116 6.48 3.41 -17.81
N ASN A 117 6.24 4.46 -17.02
CA ASN A 117 6.60 5.83 -17.33
C ASN A 117 7.83 6.21 -16.50
N GLU A 118 8.91 6.63 -17.17
CA GLU A 118 10.17 6.99 -16.52
C GLU A 118 10.03 8.20 -15.58
N ASP A 119 9.02 9.06 -15.78
CA ASP A 119 8.73 10.22 -14.90
C ASP A 119 8.25 9.80 -13.51
N ASP A 120 7.62 8.62 -13.39
CA ASP A 120 7.22 8.06 -12.09
C ASP A 120 8.42 7.56 -11.28
N LEU A 121 9.52 7.18 -11.94
CA LEU A 121 10.65 6.52 -11.30
C LEU A 121 11.40 7.43 -10.34
N GLY A 122 11.82 6.82 -9.24
CA GLY A 122 12.70 7.41 -8.24
C GLY A 122 12.29 6.92 -6.86
N LYS A 123 13.09 7.25 -5.85
CA LYS A 123 12.74 6.88 -4.47
C LYS A 123 11.90 7.99 -3.86
N ALA A 124 10.85 7.59 -3.16
CA ALA A 124 10.15 8.49 -2.25
C ALA A 124 11.08 8.85 -1.09
N GLU A 125 11.09 10.12 -0.70
CA GLU A 125 11.96 10.62 0.37
C GLU A 125 11.23 10.58 1.71
N MET A 126 11.94 10.11 2.74
CA MET A 126 11.45 10.21 4.11
C MET A 126 11.39 11.69 4.53
N ASN A 127 10.23 12.14 5.01
CA ASN A 127 10.00 13.55 5.33
C ASN A 127 9.12 13.71 6.58
N ASP A 128 8.88 14.98 6.94
CA ASP A 128 8.12 15.32 8.14
C ASP A 128 6.62 14.97 8.03
N LEU A 129 6.06 14.89 6.82
CA LEU A 129 4.68 14.47 6.60
C LEU A 129 4.52 12.98 6.94
N ILE A 130 5.44 12.13 6.49
CA ILE A 130 5.42 10.68 6.74
C ILE A 130 5.44 10.40 8.25
N ASN A 131 6.31 11.08 8.99
CA ASN A 131 6.43 10.93 10.44
C ASN A 131 5.18 11.40 11.21
N THR A 132 4.23 12.05 10.56
CA THR A 132 2.96 12.49 11.17
C THR A 132 1.85 11.44 11.01
N ILE A 133 1.98 10.52 10.05
CA ILE A 133 1.01 9.45 9.83
C ILE A 133 1.26 8.32 10.84
N PRO A 134 0.21 7.78 11.50
CA PRO A 134 0.39 6.63 12.36
C PRO A 134 0.91 5.40 11.57
N PRO A 135 1.82 4.58 12.13
CA PRO A 135 2.50 3.51 11.39
C PRO A 135 1.58 2.51 10.67
N ASP A 136 0.41 2.22 11.25
CA ASP A 136 -0.52 1.22 10.72
C ASP A 136 -1.43 1.75 9.59
N TYR A 137 -1.38 3.04 9.25
CA TYR A 137 -2.26 3.69 8.25
C TYR A 137 -1.72 3.49 6.83
N LYS A 138 -1.45 2.23 6.49
CA LYS A 138 -0.81 1.78 5.24
C LYS A 138 -1.74 0.97 4.33
N ASP A 139 -2.94 0.61 4.81
CA ASP A 139 -3.85 -0.28 4.07
C ASP A 139 -4.15 0.27 2.67
N VAL A 140 -4.32 1.59 2.60
CA VAL A 140 -4.09 2.39 1.39
C VAL A 140 -3.26 3.60 1.80
N PHE A 141 -2.24 3.93 1.02
CA PHE A 141 -1.35 5.05 1.32
C PHE A 141 -1.06 5.87 0.06
N ILE A 142 -1.32 7.17 0.09
CA ILE A 142 -1.11 8.09 -1.03
C ILE A 142 0.02 9.03 -0.62
N TYR A 143 1.12 8.99 -1.35
CA TYR A 143 2.28 9.85 -1.14
C TYR A 143 2.44 10.83 -2.29
N ARG A 144 2.37 12.13 -2.00
CA ARG A 144 2.69 13.23 -2.90
C ARG A 144 3.64 14.20 -2.22
N GLU A 145 4.29 15.05 -3.01
CA GLU A 145 5.27 16.03 -2.55
C GLU A 145 4.72 16.92 -1.42
N ASN A 146 3.48 17.38 -1.57
CA ASN A 146 2.87 18.35 -0.67
C ASN A 146 1.85 17.75 0.30
N TYR A 147 1.50 16.48 0.15
CA TYR A 147 0.52 15.85 1.02
C TYR A 147 0.63 14.32 1.07
N ILE A 148 0.09 13.76 2.14
CA ILE A 148 0.01 12.32 2.35
C ILE A 148 -1.37 11.96 2.88
N ILE A 149 -1.92 10.86 2.39
CA ILE A 149 -3.13 10.24 2.94
C ILE A 149 -2.80 8.82 3.37
N GLY A 150 -3.01 8.50 4.64
CA GLY A 150 -2.95 7.14 5.16
C GLY A 150 -4.35 6.66 5.51
N ILE A 151 -4.70 5.43 5.13
CA ILE A 151 -5.97 4.79 5.46
C ILE A 151 -5.70 3.52 6.25
N TYR A 152 -6.51 3.29 7.28
CA TYR A 152 -6.51 2.08 8.10
C TYR A 152 -7.93 1.51 8.18
N TYR A 153 -8.07 0.24 7.83
CA TYR A 153 -9.32 -0.52 7.94
C TYR A 153 -9.30 -1.36 9.23
N ASP A 154 -10.06 -0.96 10.24
CA ASP A 154 -10.21 -1.77 11.45
C ASP A 154 -11.36 -2.77 11.27
N LEU A 155 -10.96 -4.02 11.04
CA LEU A 155 -11.89 -5.14 10.86
C LEU A 155 -12.62 -5.51 12.16
N ASN A 156 -12.03 -5.25 13.33
CA ASN A 156 -12.62 -5.59 14.62
C ASN A 156 -13.78 -4.64 14.94
N SER A 157 -13.56 -3.35 14.76
CA SER A 157 -14.63 -2.35 14.97
C SER A 157 -15.50 -2.13 13.74
N ASN A 158 -15.17 -2.74 12.59
CA ASN A 158 -15.77 -2.47 11.29
C ASN A 158 -15.82 -0.96 11.00
N LYS A 159 -14.65 -0.31 11.05
CA LYS A 159 -14.50 1.14 10.83
C LYS A 159 -13.38 1.40 9.84
N THR A 160 -13.46 2.55 9.19
CA THR A 160 -12.36 3.08 8.39
C THR A 160 -11.84 4.36 9.02
N TYR A 161 -10.54 4.47 9.13
CA TYR A 161 -9.85 5.65 9.62
C TYR A 161 -8.99 6.22 8.51
N LEU A 162 -9.01 7.53 8.37
CA LEU A 162 -8.22 8.25 7.38
C LEU A 162 -7.48 9.38 8.07
N VAL A 163 -6.18 9.45 7.79
CA VAL A 163 -5.35 10.59 8.14
C VAL A 163 -4.88 11.26 6.87
N TYR A 164 -5.13 12.56 6.77
CA TYR A 164 -4.68 13.41 5.67
C TYR A 164 -3.78 14.51 6.23
N VAL A 165 -2.54 14.59 5.75
CA VAL A 165 -1.56 15.59 6.18
C VAL A 165 -1.07 16.34 4.96
N PHE A 166 -1.20 17.67 4.97
CA PHE A 166 -0.77 18.51 3.85
C PHE A 166 0.00 19.74 4.31
N ARG A 167 0.96 20.18 3.49
CA ARG A 167 1.73 21.40 3.74
C ARG A 167 0.87 22.64 3.51
N LYS A 168 1.03 23.64 4.37
CA LYS A 168 0.35 24.93 4.19
C LYS A 168 1.11 25.77 3.16
N PRO A 169 0.42 26.34 2.16
CA PRO A 169 1.01 27.38 1.32
C PRO A 169 1.38 28.60 2.18
N ASP A 170 2.61 29.09 2.05
CA ASP A 170 3.17 30.32 2.62
C ASP A 170 2.47 30.88 3.88
N ASN A 171 2.64 30.19 5.03
CA ASN A 171 2.17 30.62 6.35
C ASN A 171 0.68 31.03 6.42
N GLN A 172 -0.16 30.56 5.49
CA GLN A 172 -1.60 30.81 5.58
C GLN A 172 -2.13 30.24 6.89
N LYS A 173 -2.92 31.06 7.60
CA LYS A 173 -3.74 30.57 8.70
C LYS A 173 -4.88 29.76 8.11
N ILE A 174 -4.98 28.50 8.53
CA ILE A 174 -6.11 27.65 8.19
C ILE A 174 -7.12 27.76 9.33
N ASP A 175 -8.36 28.10 8.97
CA ASP A 175 -9.49 28.02 9.88
C ASP A 175 -9.87 26.54 10.06
N THR A 176 -9.36 25.95 11.12
CA THR A 176 -9.51 24.51 11.40
C THR A 176 -10.95 24.13 11.69
N GLU A 177 -11.74 25.03 12.30
CA GLU A 177 -13.15 24.78 12.62
C GLU A 177 -14.00 24.79 11.35
N LYS A 178 -13.76 25.78 10.48
CA LYS A 178 -14.40 25.80 9.15
C LYS A 178 -14.06 24.56 8.34
N LEU A 179 -12.76 24.19 8.26
CA LEU A 179 -12.33 23.01 7.51
C LEU A 179 -12.95 21.72 8.07
N LYS A 180 -12.99 21.56 9.40
CA LYS A 180 -13.66 20.44 10.06
C LYS A 180 -15.12 20.32 9.65
N ASN A 181 -15.87 21.44 9.71
CA ASN A 181 -17.28 21.47 9.37
C ASN A 181 -17.51 21.15 7.88
N GLU A 182 -16.68 21.68 6.99
CA GLU A 182 -16.76 21.36 5.56
C GLU A 182 -16.50 19.88 5.28
N LEU A 183 -15.51 19.27 5.92
CA LEU A 183 -15.19 17.85 5.74
C LEU A 183 -16.32 16.96 6.26
N LEU A 184 -16.91 17.27 7.41
CA LEU A 184 -18.07 16.54 7.93
C LEU A 184 -19.31 16.66 7.03
N GLN A 185 -19.46 17.77 6.30
CA GLN A 185 -20.57 17.95 5.36
C GLN A 185 -20.34 17.28 4.00
N LYS A 186 -19.10 17.33 3.50
CA LYS A 186 -18.73 16.78 2.18
C LYS A 186 -18.51 15.28 2.22
N THR A 187 -18.25 14.72 3.39
CA THR A 187 -17.98 13.30 3.59
C THR A 187 -19.02 12.67 4.50
N ASN A 188 -19.10 11.34 4.51
CA ASN A 188 -19.94 10.60 5.46
C ASN A 188 -19.17 10.24 6.74
N ALA A 189 -18.21 11.07 7.15
CA ALA A 189 -17.42 10.84 8.36
C ALA A 189 -18.30 11.03 9.60
N VAL A 190 -18.10 10.17 10.60
CA VAL A 190 -18.78 10.24 11.90
C VAL A 190 -17.99 11.01 12.95
N ASP A 191 -16.68 11.14 12.74
CA ASP A 191 -15.81 12.01 13.52
C ASP A 191 -14.78 12.68 12.61
N CYS A 192 -14.38 13.88 13.00
CA CYS A 192 -13.40 14.70 12.30
C CYS A 192 -12.60 15.54 13.30
N ASN A 193 -11.28 15.48 13.19
CA ASN A 193 -10.37 16.34 13.92
C ASN A 193 -9.40 17.02 12.95
N VAL A 194 -9.15 18.32 13.16
CA VAL A 194 -8.27 19.14 12.31
C VAL A 194 -7.32 19.89 13.24
N ILE A 195 -6.03 19.70 13.04
CA ILE A 195 -4.96 20.29 13.85
C ILE A 195 -4.02 21.07 12.96
N ASP A 196 -3.87 22.37 13.21
CA ASP A 196 -2.79 23.18 12.62
C ASP A 196 -1.48 22.91 13.37
N MET A 197 -0.49 22.36 12.67
CA MET A 197 0.82 22.01 13.21
C MET A 197 1.91 23.02 12.82
N GLY A 198 1.53 24.24 12.43
CA GLY A 198 2.47 25.32 12.13
C GLY A 198 2.78 25.44 10.64
N ASN A 199 3.48 24.48 10.03
CA ASN A 199 3.80 24.46 8.59
C ASN A 199 2.94 23.47 7.78
N LYS A 200 2.12 22.67 8.47
CA LYS A 200 1.24 21.65 7.89
C LYS A 200 -0.05 21.54 8.70
N VAL A 201 -1.05 20.90 8.12
CA VAL A 201 -2.30 20.57 8.79
C VAL A 201 -2.45 19.05 8.83
N TYR A 202 -2.88 18.56 9.98
CA TYR A 202 -3.27 17.17 10.19
C TYR A 202 -4.80 17.10 10.25
N VAL A 203 -5.37 16.21 9.45
CA VAL A 203 -6.80 15.92 9.41
C VAL A 203 -6.98 14.44 9.71
N TYR A 204 -7.84 14.14 10.68
CA TYR A 204 -8.31 12.80 10.97
C TYR A 204 -9.81 12.71 10.67
N LEU A 205 -10.20 11.64 9.97
CA LEU A 205 -11.59 11.29 9.68
C LEU A 205 -11.86 9.85 10.10
N GLU A 206 -13.02 9.63 10.71
CA GLU A 206 -13.54 8.31 11.05
C GLU A 206 -14.80 8.04 10.26
N PHE A 207 -14.93 6.83 9.72
CA PHE A 207 -16.11 6.38 9.00
C PHE A 207 -16.67 5.09 9.61
N ASN A 208 -18.00 5.01 9.65
CA ASN A 208 -18.68 3.74 9.92
C ASN A 208 -18.49 2.79 8.73
N ARG A 209 -18.24 1.51 9.05
CA ARG A 209 -18.02 0.42 8.08
C ARG A 209 -16.68 0.55 7.33
N ILE A 210 -16.27 -0.57 6.76
CA ILE A 210 -15.19 -0.59 5.77
C ILE A 210 -15.65 0.11 4.48
N ASN A 211 -14.96 1.18 4.11
CA ASN A 211 -15.21 1.93 2.87
C ASN A 211 -13.99 1.86 1.93
N LEU A 212 -14.06 0.95 0.95
CA LEU A 212 -13.01 0.74 -0.05
C LEU A 212 -13.01 1.81 -1.16
N ASN A 213 -14.01 2.68 -1.22
CA ASN A 213 -14.18 3.69 -2.27
C ASN A 213 -13.78 5.11 -1.85
N LEU A 214 -13.17 5.29 -0.67
CA LEU A 214 -12.88 6.62 -0.10
C LEU A 214 -12.03 7.51 -1.02
N ILE A 215 -11.15 6.92 -1.83
CA ILE A 215 -10.28 7.64 -2.78
C ILE A 215 -11.09 8.27 -3.92
N ASN A 216 -12.19 7.65 -4.35
CA ASN A 216 -13.02 8.15 -5.45
C ASN A 216 -14.02 9.25 -5.02
N ASN A 217 -14.22 9.43 -3.71
CA ASN A 217 -15.25 10.33 -3.17
C ASN A 217 -14.73 11.76 -2.90
N GLY A 218 -13.62 12.18 -3.51
CA GLY A 218 -13.20 13.59 -3.53
C GLY A 218 -12.42 14.06 -2.31
N ILE A 219 -11.65 13.18 -1.65
CA ILE A 219 -10.60 13.60 -0.71
C ILE A 219 -9.32 13.86 -1.54
N THR A 220 -9.32 14.96 -2.28
CA THR A 220 -8.17 15.55 -2.98
C THR A 220 -8.30 17.06 -2.94
#